data_AF-A0A4U7JIF3-F1
#
_entry.id   AF-A0A4U7JIF3-F1
#
_cell.length_a   1.000
_cell.length_b   1.000
_cell.length_c   1.000
_cell.angle_alpha   90.00
_cell.angle_beta   90.00
_cell.angle_gamma   90.00
#
_symmetry.space_group_name_H-M   'P 1'
#
loop_
_entity.id
_entity.type
_entity.pdbx_description
1 polymer ?
#
loop_
_entity_poly.entity_id
_entity_poly.type
_entity_poly.pdbx_seq_one_letter_code
_entity_poly.pdbx_strand_id
1 'polypeptide(L)'
;MPAKLYSEDLILKCAHCGKNLFENIGMSIVVLVQDMQNNKISDIYTCCKGNCDDILQKHRVTGSGSDGWKELSEFTNPFLFLKHVMAIMNNMHDGIEISQTAFESYKEIVLATAQYVMRDLTTGEKESVRIDSMLPF
;
A
#
# COMPACT_ATOMS: atom_id res chain seq x y z
N MET A 1 -8.60 15.06 7.89
CA MET A 1 -8.19 15.55 6.55
C MET A 1 -6.78 15.08 6.32
N PRO A 2 -6.43 14.62 5.11
CA PRO A 2 -5.07 14.20 4.82
C PRO A 2 -4.10 15.39 4.91
N ALA A 3 -2.87 15.12 5.33
CA ALA A 3 -1.76 16.04 5.27
C ALA A 3 -1.38 16.34 3.81
N LYS A 4 -1.00 17.59 3.56
CA LYS A 4 -0.59 18.08 2.24
C LYS A 4 0.88 17.74 1.97
N LEU A 5 1.14 16.46 1.76
CA LEU A 5 2.48 15.94 1.43
C LEU A 5 2.82 16.12 -0.06
N TYR A 6 1.79 16.19 -0.91
CA TYR A 6 1.91 16.19 -2.37
C TYR A 6 1.24 17.43 -2.97
N SER A 7 1.51 17.72 -4.25
CA SER A 7 0.81 18.77 -4.98
C SER A 7 -0.69 18.46 -5.16
N GLU A 8 -1.02 17.17 -5.27
CA GLU A 8 -2.37 16.63 -5.38
C GLU A 8 -2.50 15.40 -4.48
N ASP A 9 -3.67 15.21 -3.87
CA ASP A 9 -3.93 14.04 -3.03
C ASP A 9 -3.81 12.75 -3.86
N LEU A 10 -3.05 11.79 -3.34
CA LEU A 10 -2.95 10.47 -3.96
C LEU A 10 -4.20 9.66 -3.61
N ILE A 11 -4.73 8.97 -4.61
CA ILE A 11 -5.90 8.09 -4.47
C ILE A 11 -5.54 6.64 -4.78
N LEU A 12 -6.12 5.71 -4.02
CA LEU A 12 -6.07 4.30 -4.35
C LEU A 12 -7.35 3.90 -5.07
N LYS A 13 -7.21 3.21 -6.19
CA LYS A 13 -8.35 2.73 -6.98
C LYS A 13 -8.54 1.24 -6.81
N CYS A 14 -9.79 0.80 -6.90
CA CYS A 14 -10.10 -0.63 -6.95
C CYS A 14 -9.49 -1.23 -8.22
N ALA A 15 -8.65 -2.25 -8.08
CA ALA A 15 -8.00 -2.93 -9.20
C ALA A 15 -8.99 -3.58 -10.19
N HIS A 16 -10.22 -3.85 -9.74
CA HIS A 16 -11.32 -4.31 -10.61
C HIS A 16 -12.17 -3.16 -11.20
N CYS A 17 -12.87 -2.39 -10.36
CA CYS A 17 -13.88 -1.43 -10.83
C CYS A 17 -13.40 0.03 -10.95
N GLY A 18 -12.14 0.33 -10.61
CA GLY A 18 -11.54 1.66 -10.74
C GLY A 18 -12.03 2.75 -9.77
N LYS A 19 -12.97 2.43 -8.88
CA LYS A 19 -13.51 3.37 -7.87
C LYS A 19 -12.42 3.83 -6.90
N ASN A 20 -12.52 5.08 -6.45
CA ASN A 20 -11.69 5.61 -5.38
C ASN A 20 -12.03 4.90 -4.05
N LEU A 21 -11.05 4.20 -3.50
CA LEU A 21 -11.22 3.36 -2.32
C LEU A 21 -11.29 4.15 -1.01
N PHE A 22 -10.82 5.40 -1.01
CA PHE A 22 -10.92 6.27 0.17
C PHE A 22 -12.33 6.80 0.42
N GLU A 23 -13.19 6.87 -0.61
CA GLU A 23 -14.59 7.31 -0.48
C GLU A 23 -15.43 6.38 0.41
N ASN A 24 -15.07 5.09 0.47
CA ASN A 24 -15.68 4.12 1.35
C ASN A 24 -14.62 3.15 1.89
N ILE A 25 -13.68 3.68 2.67
CA ILE A 25 -12.51 2.93 3.16
C ILE A 25 -12.86 1.67 3.97
N GLY A 26 -14.01 1.65 4.65
CA GLY A 26 -14.49 0.48 5.41
C GLY A 26 -14.92 -0.70 4.53
N MET A 27 -15.13 -0.46 3.23
CA MET A 27 -15.42 -1.47 2.21
C MET A 27 -14.23 -1.72 1.28
N SER A 28 -13.05 -1.26 1.66
CA SER A 28 -11.83 -1.36 0.86
C SER A 28 -10.78 -2.19 1.57
N ILE A 29 -10.08 -3.06 0.83
CA ILE A 29 -9.07 -3.96 1.37
C ILE A 29 -7.76 -3.88 0.57
N VAL A 30 -6.67 -4.22 1.24
CA VAL A 30 -5.37 -4.53 0.65
C VAL A 30 -5.20 -6.04 0.67
N VAL A 31 -4.93 -6.64 -0.48
CA VAL A 31 -4.73 -8.08 -0.64
C VAL A 31 -3.27 -8.34 -0.99
N LEU A 32 -2.67 -9.32 -0.33
CA LEU A 32 -1.34 -9.83 -0.62
C LEU A 32 -1.48 -11.28 -1.07
N VAL A 33 -0.87 -11.60 -2.21
CA VAL A 33 -0.83 -12.96 -2.76
C VAL A 33 0.59 -13.51 -2.62
N GLN A 34 0.69 -14.70 -2.03
CA GLN A 34 1.94 -15.42 -1.83
C GLN A 34 1.92 -16.71 -2.64
N ASP A 35 2.97 -16.93 -3.44
CA ASP A 35 3.26 -18.24 -4.02
C ASP A 35 3.91 -19.12 -2.95
N MET A 36 3.18 -20.12 -2.49
CA MET A 36 3.62 -21.01 -1.42
C MET A 36 4.74 -21.96 -1.83
N GLN A 37 4.93 -22.21 -3.14
CA GLN A 37 5.99 -23.10 -3.62
C GLN A 37 7.36 -22.43 -3.53
N ASN A 38 7.42 -21.16 -3.92
CA ASN A 38 8.67 -20.38 -3.98
C ASN A 38 8.83 -19.43 -2.80
N ASN A 39 7.88 -19.43 -1.86
CA ASN A 39 7.79 -18.50 -0.75
C ASN A 39 7.98 -17.04 -1.17
N LYS A 40 7.26 -16.63 -2.23
CA LYS A 40 7.39 -15.35 -2.91
C LYS A 40 6.11 -14.55 -2.80
N ILE A 41 6.20 -13.26 -2.52
CA ILE A 41 5.05 -12.34 -2.66
C ILE A 41 4.88 -12.04 -4.14
N SER A 42 3.88 -12.66 -4.76
CA SER A 42 3.66 -12.59 -6.20
C SER A 42 2.87 -11.36 -6.62
N ASP A 43 1.95 -10.89 -5.76
CA ASP A 43 1.07 -9.76 -6.07
C ASP A 43 0.62 -9.03 -4.80
N ILE A 44 0.40 -7.72 -4.91
CA ILE A 44 -0.23 -6.90 -3.88
C ILE A 44 -1.18 -5.94 -4.60
N TYR A 45 -2.44 -5.87 -4.19
CA TYR A 45 -3.41 -4.99 -4.82
C TYR A 45 -4.46 -4.47 -3.84
N THR A 46 -5.17 -3.43 -4.24
CA THR A 46 -6.31 -2.90 -3.47
C THR A 46 -7.62 -3.06 -4.21
N CYS A 47 -8.69 -3.42 -3.50
CA CYS A 47 -10.00 -3.56 -4.11
C CYS A 47 -11.15 -3.31 -3.13
N CYS A 48 -12.37 -3.24 -3.67
CA CYS A 48 -13.59 -3.26 -2.86
C CYS A 48 -13.84 -4.68 -2.34
N LYS A 49 -14.36 -4.82 -1.12
CA LYS A 49 -14.83 -6.10 -0.59
C LYS A 49 -15.98 -6.69 -1.41
N GLY A 50 -16.15 -8.01 -1.30
CA GLY A 50 -17.22 -8.75 -1.97
C GLY A 50 -16.89 -9.02 -3.42
N ASN A 51 -17.80 -8.71 -4.35
CA ASN A 51 -17.67 -9.16 -5.74
C ASN A 51 -16.37 -8.74 -6.44
N CYS A 52 -15.83 -7.54 -6.17
CA CYS A 52 -14.55 -7.13 -6.76
C CYS A 52 -13.40 -8.03 -6.27
N ASP A 53 -13.38 -8.36 -4.99
CA ASP A 53 -12.40 -9.26 -4.38
C ASP A 53 -12.56 -10.68 -4.94
N ASP A 54 -13.78 -11.23 -4.95
CA ASP A 54 -14.07 -12.57 -5.49
C ASP A 54 -13.61 -12.75 -6.94
N ILE A 55 -13.77 -11.71 -7.78
CA ILE A 55 -13.33 -11.72 -9.17
C ILE A 55 -11.80 -11.69 -9.24
N LEU A 56 -11.16 -10.77 -8.51
CA LEU A 56 -9.71 -10.61 -8.54
C LEU A 56 -9.01 -11.86 -7.99
N GLN A 57 -9.53 -12.45 -6.91
CA GLN A 57 -8.98 -13.66 -6.30
C GLN A 57 -8.91 -14.80 -7.33
N LYS A 58 -9.97 -15.03 -8.10
CA LYS A 58 -10.01 -16.08 -9.16
C LYS A 58 -8.97 -15.88 -10.26
N HIS A 59 -8.55 -14.64 -10.51
CA HIS A 59 -7.62 -14.30 -11.59
C HIS A 59 -6.18 -14.16 -11.13
N ARG A 60 -5.96 -13.72 -9.88
CA ARG A 60 -4.65 -13.36 -9.34
C ARG A 60 -4.06 -14.45 -8.43
N VAL A 61 -4.92 -15.25 -7.79
CA VAL A 61 -4.50 -16.41 -7.01
C VAL A 61 -4.53 -17.63 -7.91
N THR A 62 -3.35 -18.08 -8.36
CA THR A 62 -3.22 -19.20 -9.30
C THR A 62 -2.22 -20.22 -8.79
N GLY A 63 -2.37 -21.48 -9.20
CA GLY A 63 -1.44 -22.56 -8.83
C GLY A 63 -1.32 -22.75 -7.31
N SER A 64 -0.10 -22.62 -6.79
CA SER A 64 0.26 -22.66 -5.37
C SER A 64 0.01 -21.35 -4.62
N GLY A 65 -0.65 -20.38 -5.24
CA GLY A 65 -0.97 -19.09 -4.65
C GLY A 65 -1.95 -19.21 -3.47
N SER A 66 -1.68 -18.46 -2.40
CA SER A 66 -2.63 -18.17 -1.33
C SER A 66 -2.69 -16.67 -1.13
N ASP A 67 -3.88 -16.12 -0.90
CA ASP A 67 -4.05 -14.72 -0.54
C ASP A 67 -4.38 -14.53 0.93
N GLY A 68 -4.09 -13.32 1.41
CA GLY A 68 -4.55 -12.79 2.68
C GLY A 68 -4.81 -11.30 2.54
N TRP A 69 -5.78 -10.80 3.29
CA TRP A 69 -6.19 -9.39 3.19
C TRP A 69 -6.19 -8.68 4.54
N LYS A 70 -6.08 -7.36 4.45
CA LYS A 70 -6.21 -6.40 5.55
C LYS A 70 -7.15 -5.27 5.14
N GLU A 71 -7.81 -4.68 6.11
CA GLU A 71 -8.64 -3.51 5.87
C GLU A 71 -7.77 -2.35 5.39
N LEU A 72 -8.18 -1.63 4.34
CA LEU A 72 -7.43 -0.44 3.89
C LEU A 72 -7.37 0.62 4.99
N SER A 73 -8.38 0.67 5.87
CA SER A 73 -8.40 1.57 7.02
C SER A 73 -7.28 1.30 8.04
N GLU A 74 -6.77 0.07 8.14
CA GLU A 74 -5.61 -0.24 9.00
C GLU A 74 -4.35 0.51 8.54
N PHE A 75 -4.20 0.74 7.23
CA PHE A 75 -3.07 1.51 6.70
C PHE A 75 -3.20 3.02 6.95
N THR A 76 -4.35 3.50 7.42
CA THR A 76 -4.53 4.89 7.87
C THR A 76 -4.39 5.06 9.38
N ASN A 77 -4.27 3.96 10.13
CA ASN A 77 -3.94 4.01 11.54
C ASN A 77 -2.41 4.11 11.72
N PRO A 78 -1.87 5.12 12.44
CA PRO A 78 -0.43 5.34 12.49
C PRO A 78 0.40 4.16 12.97
N PHE A 79 -0.09 3.42 13.97
CA PHE A 79 0.64 2.28 14.52
C PHE A 79 0.61 1.08 13.57
N LEU A 80 -0.56 0.78 12.99
CA LEU A 80 -0.71 -0.33 12.06
C LEU A 80 -0.02 -0.04 10.72
N PHE A 81 -0.07 1.20 10.22
CA PHE A 81 0.72 1.66 9.08
C PHE A 81 2.21 1.32 9.25
N LEU A 82 2.81 1.73 10.38
CA LEU A 82 4.22 1.42 10.66
C LEU A 82 4.45 -0.10 10.73
N LYS A 83 3.55 -0.84 11.37
CA LYS A 83 3.62 -2.30 11.43
C LYS A 83 3.62 -2.94 10.04
N HIS A 84 2.78 -2.47 9.11
CA HIS A 84 2.74 -3.00 7.75
C HIS A 84 4.04 -2.69 6.99
N VAL A 85 4.53 -1.44 7.07
CA VAL A 85 5.83 -1.05 6.47
C VAL A 85 6.95 -1.96 6.96
N MET A 86 7.05 -2.15 8.28
CA MET A 86 8.07 -3.02 8.87
C MET A 86 7.90 -4.49 8.49
N ALA A 87 6.67 -4.99 8.33
CA ALA A 87 6.45 -6.37 7.90
C ALA A 87 7.03 -6.66 6.51
N ILE A 88 6.81 -5.74 5.55
CA ILE A 88 7.40 -5.87 4.21
C ILE A 88 8.93 -5.72 4.26
N MET A 89 9.46 -4.81 5.08
CA MET A 89 10.92 -4.67 5.27
C MET A 89 11.55 -5.94 5.84
N ASN A 90 10.92 -6.57 6.83
CA ASN A 90 11.40 -7.82 7.42
C ASN A 90 11.35 -8.96 6.40
N ASN A 91 10.28 -9.08 5.60
CA ASN A 91 10.21 -10.07 4.52
C ASN A 91 11.39 -9.91 3.55
N MET A 92 11.70 -8.66 3.14
CA MET A 92 12.85 -8.40 2.28
C MET A 92 14.18 -8.80 2.95
N HIS A 93 14.33 -8.52 4.25
CA HIS A 93 15.52 -8.92 5.02
C HIS A 93 15.67 -10.44 5.12
N ASP A 94 14.56 -11.16 5.32
CA ASP A 94 14.51 -12.61 5.43
C ASP A 94 14.68 -13.32 4.06
N GLY A 95 14.89 -12.55 2.99
CA GLY A 95 15.10 -13.08 1.64
C GLY A 95 13.83 -13.50 0.91
N ILE A 96 12.64 -13.11 1.39
CA ILE A 96 11.38 -13.33 0.68
C ILE A 96 11.38 -12.44 -0.56
N GLU A 97 11.35 -13.07 -1.73
CA GLU A 97 11.26 -12.35 -2.99
C GLU A 97 9.89 -11.66 -3.08
N ILE A 98 9.90 -10.40 -3.50
CA ILE A 98 8.69 -9.62 -3.80
C ILE A 98 8.75 -9.30 -5.29
N SER A 99 7.70 -9.65 -6.03
CA SER A 99 7.64 -9.30 -7.45
C SER A 99 7.71 -7.78 -7.64
N GLN A 100 8.29 -7.33 -8.75
CA GLN A 100 8.40 -5.90 -9.05
C GLN A 100 7.04 -5.20 -8.98
N THR A 101 5.99 -5.81 -9.56
CA THR A 101 4.64 -5.28 -9.58
C THR A 101 4.01 -5.22 -8.19
N ALA A 102 4.26 -6.24 -7.35
CA ALA A 102 3.80 -6.24 -5.96
C ALA A 102 4.49 -5.13 -5.14
N PHE A 103 5.80 -4.96 -5.33
CA PHE A 103 6.57 -3.94 -4.62
C PHE A 103 6.14 -2.52 -5.02
N GLU A 104 5.93 -2.28 -6.32
CA GLU A 104 5.41 -1.01 -6.84
C GLU A 104 4.02 -0.70 -6.28
N SER A 105 3.10 -1.68 -6.32
CA SER A 105 1.75 -1.52 -5.78
C SER A 105 1.77 -1.26 -4.27
N TYR A 106 2.67 -1.94 -3.53
CA TYR A 106 2.85 -1.68 -2.10
C TYR A 106 3.36 -0.26 -1.83
N LYS A 107 4.31 0.25 -2.62
CA LYS A 107 4.76 1.65 -2.51
C LYS A 107 3.64 2.64 -2.74
N GLU A 108 2.80 2.42 -3.75
CA GLU A 108 1.64 3.26 -4.01
C GLU A 108 0.67 3.29 -2.82
N ILE A 109 0.40 2.12 -2.22
CA ILE A 109 -0.42 2.02 -1.00
C ILE A 109 0.20 2.81 0.14
N VAL A 110 1.50 2.63 0.41
CA VAL A 110 2.21 3.34 1.48
C VAL A 110 2.15 4.86 1.27
N LEU A 111 2.44 5.35 0.06
CA LEU A 111 2.42 6.78 -0.23
C LEU A 111 1.01 7.37 -0.10
N ALA A 112 0.01 6.72 -0.70
CA ALA A 112 -1.36 7.21 -0.67
C ALA A 112 -2.00 7.13 0.73
N THR A 113 -1.55 6.22 1.60
CA THR A 113 -2.04 6.13 2.97
C THR A 113 -1.24 6.99 3.94
N ALA A 114 0.04 7.29 3.64
CA ALA A 114 0.88 8.18 4.44
C ALA A 114 0.26 9.57 4.61
N GLN A 115 -0.44 10.10 3.61
CA GLN A 115 -1.13 11.39 3.73
C GLN A 115 -2.21 11.38 4.84
N TYR A 116 -2.75 10.23 5.24
CA TYR A 116 -3.72 10.13 6.34
C TYR A 116 -3.06 9.87 7.71
N VAL A 117 -1.79 9.46 7.71
CA VAL A 117 -1.03 9.11 8.91
C VAL A 117 -0.12 10.24 9.37
N MET A 118 0.52 10.90 8.41
CA MET A 118 1.45 12.01 8.66
C MET A 118 0.69 13.29 9.00
N ARG A 119 1.43 14.26 9.52
CA ARG A 119 0.95 15.65 9.69
C ARG A 119 1.54 16.56 8.62
N ASP A 120 0.93 17.72 8.45
CA ASP A 120 1.51 18.79 7.65
C ASP A 120 2.91 19.17 8.15
N LEU A 121 3.79 19.48 7.20
CA LEU A 121 5.11 20.01 7.49
C LEU A 121 4.98 21.44 8.06
N THR A 122 5.73 21.70 9.12
CA THR A 122 5.97 23.05 9.63
C THR A 122 6.80 23.86 8.62
N THR A 123 6.83 25.18 8.78
CA THR A 123 7.66 26.05 7.93
C THR A 123 9.13 25.66 7.96
N GLY A 124 9.67 25.31 9.12
CA GLY A 124 11.08 24.89 9.25
C GLY A 124 11.37 23.55 8.56
N GLU A 125 10.43 22.60 8.60
CA GLU A 125 10.56 21.32 7.90
C GLU A 125 10.46 21.48 6.39
N LYS A 126 9.60 22.38 5.89
CA LYS A 126 9.54 22.71 4.45
C LYS A 126 10.87 23.29 3.94
N GLU A 127 11.50 24.13 4.75
CA GLU A 127 12.82 24.68 4.42
C GLU A 127 13.91 23.59 4.43
N SER A 128 13.82 22.63 5.36
CA SER A 128 14.72 21.48 5.40
C SER A 128 14.61 20.63 4.14
N VAL A 129 13.38 20.36 3.67
CA VAL A 129 13.13 19.65 2.39
C VAL A 129 13.71 20.41 1.20
N ARG A 130 13.58 21.75 1.18
CA ARG A 130 14.16 22.59 0.11
C ARG A 130 15.68 22.48 0.08
N ILE A 131 16.34 22.52 1.24
CA ILE A 131 17.80 22.38 1.35
C ILE A 131 18.23 20.98 0.90
N ASP A 132 17.57 19.93 1.39
CA ASP A 132 17.87 18.53 1.05
C ASP A 132 17.81 18.28 -0.46
N SER A 133 16.81 18.85 -1.16
CA SER A 133 16.67 18.73 -2.62
C SER A 133 17.84 19.27 -3.46
N MET A 134 18.75 20.03 -2.84
CA MET A 134 19.93 20.62 -3.48
C MET A 134 21.23 19.85 -3.17
N LEU A 135 21.17 18.86 -2.28
CA LEU A 135 22.33 18.07 -1.86
C LEU A 135 22.33 16.72 -2.61
N PRO A 136 23.50 16.22 -3.03
CA PRO A 136 23.62 14.81 -3.39
C PRO A 136 23.47 13.95 -2.12
N PHE A 137 22.95 12.74 -2.30
CA PHE A 137 22.77 11.74 -1.25
C PHE A 137 24.08 11.37 -0.54
#